data_AF-A0A7V9L006-F1
#
_entry.id   AF-A0A7V9L006-F1
#
_cell.length_a   1.000
_cell.length_b   1.000
_cell.length_c   1.000
_cell.angle_alpha   90.00
_cell.angle_beta   90.00
_cell.angle_gamma   90.00
#
_symmetry.space_group_name_H-M   'P 1'
#
loop_
_entity.id
_entity.type
_entity.pdbx_description
1 polymer ?
#
loop_
_entity_poly.entity_id
_entity_poly.type
_entity_poly.pdbx_seq_one_letter_code
_entity_poly.pdbx_strand_id
1 'polypeptide(L)'
;MTHRPSWLVGRLAFWALFLGVIALAVSVLGINALTDFVAAIFAYLPNVIAAVLIFVVAGAIAAGVAALVARTMGDTPTGKVIASVVPILIMAIAGFMILDQLKIAEDIVMITYAALIGAIALGLALAFGLGGRDVAARMLEGAYQKGQENSEQVKRDIQKGKEQTKQDVSRAKEKAQDGAEGDTISGPPARPGRAPATTGVGASTATPTARGDRDDSGSTEKIEVVPADELGSVPPGSPDPEGTRRRY
;
A
#
# COMPACT_ATOMS: atom_id res chain seq x y z
N MET A 1 -32.13 31.21 2.05
CA MET A 1 -31.33 31.67 3.20
C MET A 1 -29.86 31.43 2.88
N THR A 2 -29.12 32.46 2.46
CA THR A 2 -27.71 32.32 2.09
C THR A 2 -26.85 32.45 3.34
N HIS A 3 -26.48 31.32 3.94
CA HIS A 3 -25.52 31.30 5.05
C HIS A 3 -24.16 31.74 4.51
N ARG A 4 -23.72 32.95 4.88
CA ARG A 4 -22.40 33.45 4.52
C ARG A 4 -21.36 32.67 5.34
N PRO A 5 -20.35 32.06 4.71
CA PRO A 5 -19.32 31.28 5.42
C PRO A 5 -18.58 32.13 6.47
N SER A 6 -18.54 33.45 6.30
CA SER A 6 -17.96 34.39 7.28
C SER A 6 -18.67 34.41 8.63
N TRP A 7 -19.97 34.11 8.67
CA TRP A 7 -20.71 34.07 9.93
C TRP A 7 -20.30 32.89 10.80
N LEU A 8 -19.95 31.75 10.18
CA LEU A 8 -19.49 30.55 10.87
C LEU A 8 -18.12 30.79 11.53
N VAL A 9 -17.20 31.41 10.77
CA VAL A 9 -15.85 31.76 11.26
C VAL A 9 -15.93 32.81 12.37
N GLY A 10 -16.76 33.85 12.21
CA GLY A 10 -16.95 34.88 13.24
C GLY A 10 -17.56 34.33 14.52
N ARG A 11 -18.51 33.39 14.42
CA ARG A 11 -19.10 32.71 15.58
C ARG A 11 -18.06 31.85 16.33
N LEU A 12 -17.19 31.16 15.58
CA LEU A 12 -16.14 30.34 16.16
C LEU A 12 -15.10 31.20 16.89
N ALA A 13 -14.68 32.31 16.27
CA ALA A 13 -13.76 33.27 16.89
C ALA A 13 -14.35 33.89 18.16
N PHE A 14 -15.65 34.23 18.16
CA PHE A 14 -16.36 34.70 19.35
C PHE A 14 -16.32 33.68 20.49
N TRP A 15 -16.63 32.41 20.21
CA TRP A 15 -16.57 31.35 21.22
C TRP A 15 -15.14 31.16 21.76
N ALA A 16 -14.13 31.14 20.89
CA ALA A 16 -12.74 31.02 21.31
C ALA A 16 -12.30 32.17 22.24
N LEU A 17 -12.63 33.41 21.88
CA LEU A 17 -12.30 34.59 22.69
C LEU A 17 -13.03 34.58 24.03
N PHE A 18 -14.33 34.25 24.02
CA PHE A 18 -15.15 34.16 25.23
C PHE A 18 -14.60 33.11 26.21
N LEU A 19 -14.20 31.94 25.70
CA LEU A 19 -13.56 30.91 26.52
C LEU A 19 -12.22 31.35 27.07
N GLY A 20 -11.43 32.10 26.29
CA GLY A 20 -10.18 32.67 26.76
C GLY A 20 -10.36 33.66 27.93
N VAL A 21 -11.45 34.41 27.96
CA VAL A 21 -11.74 35.30 29.11
C VAL A 21 -12.14 34.48 30.34
N ILE A 22 -12.98 33.45 30.19
CA ILE A 22 -13.36 32.56 31.29
C ILE A 22 -12.12 31.84 31.83
N ALA A 23 -11.25 31.37 30.94
CA ALA A 23 -9.98 30.73 31.27
C ALA A 23 -9.10 31.58 32.18
N LEU A 24 -8.97 32.87 31.89
CA LEU A 24 -8.21 33.81 32.73
C LEU A 24 -8.87 34.00 34.10
N ALA A 25 -10.20 34.17 34.14
CA ALA A 25 -10.93 34.30 35.40
C ALA A 25 -10.78 33.05 36.29
N VAL A 26 -10.84 31.87 35.68
CA VAL A 26 -10.61 30.57 36.30
C VAL A 26 -9.18 30.42 36.82
N SER A 27 -8.19 30.82 36.02
CA SER A 27 -6.78 30.73 36.38
C SER A 27 -6.48 31.58 37.61
N VAL A 28 -7.09 32.77 37.71
CA VAL A 28 -6.98 33.64 38.88
C VAL A 28 -7.63 33.03 40.13
N LEU A 29 -8.66 32.18 39.97
CA LEU A 29 -9.29 31.46 41.07
C LEU A 29 -8.39 30.37 41.70
N GLY A 30 -7.32 29.96 41.00
CA GLY A 30 -6.29 29.06 41.54
C GLY A 30 -6.68 27.60 41.67
N ILE A 31 -7.77 27.16 41.02
CA ILE A 31 -8.21 25.76 41.06
C ILE A 31 -7.54 24.99 39.92
N ASN A 32 -6.55 24.14 40.24
CA ASN A 32 -5.82 23.36 39.22
C ASN A 32 -6.75 22.59 38.27
N ALA A 33 -7.76 21.89 38.79
CA ALA A 33 -8.70 21.14 37.96
C ALA A 33 -9.42 22.00 36.91
N LEU A 34 -9.68 23.28 37.24
CA LEU A 34 -10.37 24.20 36.34
C LEU A 34 -9.41 24.79 35.30
N THR A 35 -8.15 25.04 35.68
CA THR A 35 -7.07 25.41 34.76
C THR A 35 -6.77 24.29 33.75
N ASP A 36 -6.74 23.03 34.21
CA ASP A 36 -6.52 21.85 33.36
C ASP A 36 -7.67 21.66 32.36
N PHE A 37 -8.91 21.82 32.83
CA PHE A 37 -10.09 21.77 31.97
C PHE A 37 -10.05 22.85 30.88
N VAL A 38 -9.68 24.08 31.24
CA VAL A 38 -9.48 25.17 30.31
C VAL A 38 -8.39 24.84 29.28
N ALA A 39 -7.23 24.33 29.72
CA ALA A 39 -6.14 23.93 28.83
C ALA A 39 -6.58 22.84 27.85
N ALA A 40 -7.39 21.88 28.30
CA ALA A 40 -7.98 20.85 27.44
C ALA A 40 -8.89 21.44 26.34
N ILE A 41 -9.66 22.49 26.64
CA ILE A 41 -10.47 23.16 25.62
C ILE A 41 -9.60 23.90 24.60
N PHE A 42 -8.54 24.58 25.03
CA PHE A 42 -7.59 25.19 24.11
C PHE A 42 -6.89 24.16 23.22
N ALA A 43 -6.55 23.00 23.76
CA ALA A 43 -5.99 21.87 23.00
C ALA A 43 -7.01 21.28 22.00
N TYR A 44 -8.31 21.42 22.27
CA TYR A 44 -9.38 21.00 21.35
C TYR A 44 -9.61 21.99 20.20
N LEU A 45 -9.31 23.27 20.39
CA LEU A 45 -9.52 24.31 19.39
C LEU A 45 -8.86 24.04 18.00
N PRO A 46 -7.59 23.59 17.90
CA PRO A 46 -6.98 23.27 16.61
C PRO A 46 -7.72 22.15 15.86
N ASN A 47 -8.27 21.18 16.59
CA ASN A 47 -9.08 20.10 16.00
C ASN A 47 -10.38 20.65 15.39
N VAL A 48 -11.06 21.57 16.07
CA VAL A 48 -12.26 22.22 15.54
C VAL A 48 -11.93 23.01 14.27
N ILE A 49 -10.79 23.71 14.24
CA ILE A 49 -10.33 24.43 13.05
C ILE A 49 -10.10 23.43 11.90
N ALA A 50 -9.40 22.33 12.14
CA ALA A 50 -9.17 21.29 11.14
C ALA A 50 -10.49 20.70 10.61
N ALA A 51 -11.46 20.42 11.48
CA ALA A 51 -12.79 19.93 11.08
C ALA A 51 -13.52 20.91 10.15
N VAL A 52 -13.51 22.20 10.48
CA VAL A 52 -14.11 23.24 9.64
C VAL A 52 -13.38 23.37 8.29
N LEU A 53 -12.04 23.30 8.30
CA LEU A 53 -11.24 23.32 7.07
C LEU A 53 -11.58 22.13 6.17
N ILE A 54 -11.65 20.91 6.73
CA ILE A 54 -12.05 19.70 6.00
C ILE A 54 -13.44 19.89 5.40
N PHE A 55 -14.42 20.40 6.15
CA PHE A 55 -15.77 20.65 5.65
C PHE A 55 -15.78 21.60 4.45
N VAL A 56 -15.04 22.72 4.53
CA VAL A 56 -14.96 23.71 3.46
C VAL A 56 -14.28 23.14 2.22
N VAL A 57 -13.14 22.46 2.40
CA VAL A 57 -12.38 21.84 1.31
C VAL A 57 -13.20 20.73 0.64
N ALA A 58 -13.82 19.85 1.42
CA ALA A 58 -14.69 18.80 0.91
C ALA A 58 -15.88 19.38 0.13
N GLY A 59 -16.53 20.43 0.65
CA GLY A 59 -17.61 21.11 -0.05
C GLY A 59 -17.15 21.72 -1.39
N ALA A 60 -15.96 22.33 -1.42
CA ALA A 60 -15.38 22.88 -2.63
C ALA A 60 -15.06 21.78 -3.66
N ILE A 61 -14.46 20.67 -3.23
CA ILE A 61 -14.17 19.51 -4.08
C ILE A 61 -15.47 18.90 -4.60
N ALA A 62 -16.46 18.70 -3.74
CA ALA A 62 -17.76 18.14 -4.09
C ALA A 62 -18.47 18.98 -5.15
N ALA A 63 -18.50 20.31 -4.98
CA ALA A 63 -19.05 21.24 -5.97
C ALA A 63 -18.25 21.23 -7.27
N GLY A 64 -16.91 21.19 -7.19
CA GLY A 64 -16.03 21.12 -8.36
C GLY A 64 -16.25 19.85 -9.18
N VAL A 65 -16.36 18.70 -8.52
CA VAL A 65 -16.64 17.41 -9.17
C VAL A 65 -18.04 17.40 -9.79
N ALA A 66 -19.06 17.89 -9.07
CA ALA A 66 -20.42 18.02 -9.64
C ALA A 66 -20.43 18.85 -10.93
N ALA A 67 -19.73 20.00 -10.91
CA ALA A 67 -19.62 20.88 -12.05
C ALA A 67 -18.83 20.24 -13.21
N LEU A 68 -17.78 19.48 -12.91
CA LEU A 68 -16.98 18.77 -13.91
C LEU A 68 -17.79 17.66 -14.59
N VAL A 69 -18.55 16.88 -13.81
CA VAL A 69 -19.44 15.84 -14.34
C VAL A 69 -20.52 16.45 -15.23
N ALA A 70 -21.16 17.54 -14.78
CA ALA A 70 -22.17 18.24 -15.57
C ALA A 70 -21.61 18.79 -16.90
N ARG A 71 -20.35 19.26 -16.90
CA ARG A 71 -19.69 19.77 -18.12
C ARG A 71 -19.25 18.66 -19.09
N THR A 72 -18.81 17.52 -18.56
CA THR A 72 -18.26 16.43 -19.39
C THR A 72 -19.34 15.50 -19.92
N MET A 73 -20.36 15.19 -19.13
CA MET A 73 -21.44 14.26 -19.50
C MET A 73 -22.70 14.97 -20.02
N GLY A 74 -22.73 16.31 -19.99
CA GLY A 74 -23.89 17.10 -20.41
C GLY A 74 -25.15 16.78 -19.60
N ASP A 75 -26.31 17.08 -20.16
CA ASP A 75 -27.60 16.92 -19.49
C ASP A 75 -28.18 15.50 -19.59
N THR A 76 -27.31 14.49 -19.75
CA THR A 76 -27.71 13.09 -19.84
C THR A 76 -28.30 12.59 -18.52
N PRO A 77 -29.25 11.63 -18.55
CA PRO A 77 -29.82 11.06 -17.32
C PRO A 77 -28.75 10.49 -16.38
N THR A 78 -27.75 9.81 -16.95
CA THR A 78 -26.60 9.26 -16.20
C THR A 78 -25.73 10.37 -15.60
N GLY A 79 -25.44 11.43 -16.35
CA GLY A 79 -24.69 12.58 -15.86
C GLY A 79 -25.37 13.26 -14.68
N LYS A 80 -26.71 13.41 -14.72
CA LYS A 80 -27.49 13.95 -13.60
C LYS A 80 -27.42 13.10 -12.34
N VAL A 81 -27.49 11.77 -12.48
CA VAL A 81 -27.37 10.86 -11.34
C VAL A 81 -25.96 10.95 -10.74
N ILE A 82 -24.91 10.86 -11.55
CA ILE A 82 -23.52 10.90 -11.07
C ILE A 82 -23.20 12.26 -10.43
N ALA A 83 -23.62 13.36 -11.06
CA ALA A 83 -23.43 14.71 -10.53
C ALA A 83 -24.18 14.95 -9.21
N SER A 84 -25.20 14.14 -8.90
CA SER A 84 -25.92 14.21 -7.62
C SER A 84 -25.31 13.27 -6.57
N VAL A 85 -24.97 12.04 -6.95
CA VAL A 85 -24.50 11.00 -6.02
C VAL A 85 -23.06 11.23 -5.58
N VAL A 86 -22.16 11.60 -6.50
CA VAL A 86 -20.72 11.73 -6.19
C VAL A 86 -20.46 12.81 -5.13
N PRO A 87 -21.03 14.03 -5.21
CA PRO A 87 -20.86 15.03 -4.17
C PRO A 87 -21.37 14.57 -2.80
N ILE A 88 -22.49 13.83 -2.77
CA ILE A 88 -23.04 13.27 -1.54
C ILE A 88 -22.06 12.27 -0.91
N LEU A 89 -21.43 11.41 -1.71
CA LEU A 89 -20.41 10.48 -1.23
C LEU A 89 -19.17 11.20 -0.68
N ILE A 90 -18.69 12.23 -1.36
CA ILE A 90 -17.55 13.05 -0.89
C ILE A 90 -17.90 13.68 0.46
N MET A 91 -19.10 14.24 0.60
CA MET A 91 -19.57 14.84 1.85
C MET A 91 -19.75 13.80 2.96
N ALA A 92 -20.19 12.58 2.64
CA ALA A 92 -20.29 11.49 3.61
C ALA A 92 -18.91 11.10 4.17
N ILE A 93 -17.91 10.92 3.29
CA ILE A 93 -16.52 10.61 3.69
C ILE A 93 -15.94 11.76 4.54
N ALA A 94 -16.13 13.00 4.10
CA ALA A 94 -15.72 14.17 4.87
C ALA A 94 -16.40 14.22 6.25
N GLY A 95 -17.67 13.81 6.33
CA GLY A 95 -18.40 13.69 7.59
C GLY A 95 -17.70 12.76 8.59
N PHE A 96 -17.30 11.56 8.17
CA PHE A 96 -16.53 10.65 9.02
C PHE A 96 -15.18 11.26 9.44
N MET A 97 -14.48 11.91 8.51
CA MET A 97 -13.20 12.57 8.80
C MET A 97 -13.34 13.75 9.77
N ILE A 98 -14.45 14.48 9.71
CA ILE A 98 -14.78 15.55 10.64
C ILE A 98 -15.06 14.99 12.04
N LEU A 99 -15.82 13.90 12.14
CA LEU A 99 -16.12 13.26 13.43
C LEU A 99 -14.85 12.76 14.12
N ASP A 100 -13.94 12.16 13.34
CA ASP A 100 -12.61 11.75 13.77
C ASP A 100 -11.79 12.93 14.29
N GLN A 101 -11.71 14.02 13.51
CA GLN A 101 -11.00 15.24 13.93
C GLN A 101 -11.61 15.84 15.21
N LEU A 102 -12.93 15.81 15.35
CA LEU A 102 -13.62 16.28 16.56
C LEU A 102 -13.43 15.34 17.77
N LYS A 103 -12.70 14.23 17.63
CA LYS A 103 -12.44 13.21 18.67
C LYS A 103 -13.73 12.71 19.34
N ILE A 104 -14.84 12.67 18.60
CA ILE A 104 -16.11 12.18 19.12
C ILE A 104 -16.15 10.67 18.88
N ALA A 105 -15.90 9.90 19.94
CA ALA A 105 -15.89 8.44 19.88
C ALA A 105 -15.02 7.89 18.72
N GLU A 106 -13.79 8.42 18.62
CA GLU A 106 -12.81 8.15 17.56
C GLU A 106 -12.70 6.66 17.22
N ASP A 107 -12.55 5.80 18.24
CA ASP A 107 -12.46 4.35 18.05
C ASP A 107 -13.72 3.75 17.40
N ILE A 108 -14.91 4.17 17.84
CA ILE A 108 -16.19 3.69 17.29
C ILE A 108 -16.33 4.17 15.85
N VAL A 109 -16.00 5.43 15.57
CA VAL A 109 -16.04 6.00 14.21
C VAL A 109 -15.08 5.25 13.29
N MET A 110 -13.85 5.00 13.72
CA MET A 110 -12.85 4.27 12.95
C MET A 110 -13.29 2.84 12.64
N ILE A 111 -13.75 2.10 13.65
CA ILE A 111 -14.22 0.71 13.48
C ILE A 111 -15.42 0.66 12.53
N THR A 112 -16.40 1.54 12.71
CA THR A 112 -17.60 1.58 11.85
C THR A 112 -17.28 2.01 10.44
N TYR A 113 -16.38 2.98 10.24
CA TYR A 113 -15.91 3.38 8.92
C TYR A 113 -15.18 2.23 8.22
N ALA A 114 -14.24 1.56 8.90
CA ALA A 114 -13.55 0.40 8.36
C ALA A 114 -14.51 -0.73 8.01
N ALA A 115 -15.51 -0.99 8.86
CA ALA A 115 -16.53 -2.00 8.61
C ALA A 115 -17.43 -1.64 7.42
N LEU A 116 -17.86 -0.38 7.29
CA LEU A 116 -18.69 0.08 6.17
C LEU A 116 -17.94 -0.02 4.84
N ILE A 117 -16.73 0.53 4.76
CA ILE A 117 -15.91 0.46 3.56
C ILE A 117 -15.53 -0.99 3.25
N GLY A 118 -15.21 -1.79 4.27
CA GLY A 118 -14.95 -3.22 4.14
C GLY A 118 -16.15 -3.98 3.57
N ALA A 119 -17.37 -3.69 4.04
CA ALA A 119 -18.60 -4.30 3.54
C ALA A 119 -18.87 -3.94 2.08
N ILE A 120 -18.70 -2.67 1.70
CA ILE A 120 -18.85 -2.21 0.31
C ILE A 120 -17.78 -2.88 -0.58
N ALA A 121 -16.52 -2.87 -0.15
CA ALA A 121 -15.43 -3.49 -0.89
C ALA A 121 -15.65 -5.00 -1.09
N LEU A 122 -16.09 -5.70 -0.04
CA LEU A 122 -16.43 -7.12 -0.10
C LEU A 122 -17.63 -7.38 -1.02
N GLY A 123 -18.67 -6.56 -0.93
CA GLY A 123 -19.84 -6.64 -1.81
C GLY A 123 -19.47 -6.45 -3.28
N LEU A 124 -18.63 -5.46 -3.59
CA LEU A 124 -18.10 -5.23 -4.93
C LEU A 124 -17.21 -6.38 -5.40
N ALA A 125 -16.32 -6.87 -4.55
CA ALA A 125 -15.45 -8.01 -4.87
C ALA A 125 -16.26 -9.26 -5.22
N LEU A 126 -17.33 -9.54 -4.45
CA LEU A 126 -18.25 -10.64 -4.75
C LEU A 126 -19.08 -10.38 -6.01
N ALA A 127 -19.58 -9.16 -6.21
CA ALA A 127 -20.35 -8.81 -7.41
C ALA A 127 -19.50 -8.99 -8.68
N PHE A 128 -18.24 -8.55 -8.67
CA PHE A 128 -17.32 -8.75 -9.79
C PHE A 128 -16.84 -10.20 -9.91
N GLY A 129 -16.56 -10.87 -8.79
CA GLY A 129 -16.10 -12.26 -8.76
C GLY A 129 -17.15 -13.23 -9.32
N LEU A 130 -18.39 -13.15 -8.82
CA LEU A 130 -19.49 -14.00 -9.28
C LEU A 130 -20.06 -13.54 -10.62
N GLY A 131 -20.23 -12.22 -10.83
CA GLY A 131 -20.82 -11.67 -12.06
C GLY A 131 -19.88 -11.71 -13.27
N GLY A 132 -18.56 -11.66 -13.06
CA GLY A 132 -17.56 -11.71 -14.12
C GLY A 132 -17.18 -13.13 -14.58
N ARG A 133 -17.59 -14.16 -13.83
CA ARG A 133 -17.27 -15.57 -14.09
C ARG A 133 -17.48 -15.98 -15.55
N ASP A 134 -18.66 -15.72 -16.10
CA ASP A 134 -19.00 -16.20 -17.45
C ASP A 134 -18.25 -15.43 -18.53
N VAL A 135 -17.95 -14.15 -18.29
CA VAL A 135 -17.13 -13.34 -19.20
C VAL A 135 -15.68 -13.84 -19.17
N ALA A 136 -15.15 -14.12 -17.99
CA ALA A 136 -13.81 -14.68 -17.83
C ALA A 136 -13.70 -16.06 -18.49
N ALA A 137 -14.71 -16.92 -18.35
CA ALA A 137 -14.76 -18.23 -18.99
C ALA A 137 -14.69 -18.09 -20.52
N ARG A 138 -15.51 -17.21 -21.11
CA ARG A 138 -15.52 -16.97 -22.56
C ARG A 138 -14.22 -16.37 -23.08
N MET A 139 -13.61 -15.43 -22.36
CA MET A 139 -12.30 -14.88 -22.74
C MET A 139 -11.21 -15.96 -22.72
N LEU A 140 -11.22 -16.81 -21.70
CA LEU A 140 -10.25 -17.89 -21.57
C LEU A 140 -10.43 -18.93 -22.68
N GLU A 141 -11.67 -19.32 -22.98
CA GLU A 141 -11.98 -20.25 -24.07
C GLU A 141 -11.55 -19.71 -25.44
N GLY A 142 -11.81 -18.43 -25.71
CA GLY A 142 -11.33 -17.76 -26.93
C GLY A 142 -9.81 -17.68 -27.02
N ALA A 143 -9.13 -17.45 -25.90
CA ALA A 143 -7.66 -17.47 -25.84
C ALA A 143 -7.08 -18.87 -26.08
N TYR A 144 -7.72 -19.92 -25.52
CA TYR A 144 -7.33 -21.30 -25.74
C TYR A 144 -7.52 -21.74 -27.19
N GLN A 145 -8.66 -21.41 -27.81
CA GLN A 145 -8.90 -21.74 -29.23
C GLN A 145 -7.90 -21.04 -30.14
N LYS A 146 -7.66 -19.75 -29.93
CA LYS A 146 -6.67 -18.98 -30.70
C LYS A 146 -5.25 -19.47 -30.48
N GLY A 147 -4.93 -19.94 -29.27
CA GLY A 147 -3.67 -20.60 -28.96
C GLY A 147 -3.49 -21.93 -29.68
N GLN A 148 -4.55 -22.73 -29.83
CA GLN A 148 -4.51 -23.99 -30.58
C GLN A 148 -4.35 -23.76 -32.08
N GLU A 149 -5.08 -22.81 -32.68
CA GLU A 149 -4.90 -22.45 -34.10
C GLU A 149 -3.48 -21.96 -34.41
N ASN A 150 -2.92 -21.11 -33.54
CA ASN A 150 -1.53 -20.69 -33.67
C ASN A 150 -0.56 -21.86 -33.45
N SER A 151 -0.84 -22.80 -32.56
CA SER A 151 0.05 -23.95 -32.34
C SER A 151 0.17 -24.85 -33.57
N GLU A 152 -0.90 -24.97 -34.36
CA GLU A 152 -0.91 -25.73 -35.62
C GLU A 152 -0.15 -24.99 -36.74
N GLN A 153 -0.24 -23.65 -36.80
CA GLN A 153 0.62 -22.86 -37.70
C GLN A 153 2.10 -22.92 -37.28
N VAL A 154 2.38 -22.77 -35.99
CA VAL A 154 3.74 -22.84 -35.43
C VAL A 154 4.37 -24.21 -35.69
N LYS A 155 3.62 -25.32 -35.56
CA LYS A 155 4.12 -26.66 -35.91
C LYS A 155 4.45 -26.78 -37.40
N ARG A 156 3.64 -26.20 -38.30
CA ARG A 156 3.90 -26.21 -39.75
C ARG A 156 5.15 -25.41 -40.10
N ASP A 157 5.35 -24.26 -39.47
CA ASP A 157 6.52 -23.42 -39.71
C ASP A 157 7.80 -24.03 -39.11
N ILE A 158 7.70 -24.67 -37.94
CA ILE A 158 8.78 -25.46 -37.33
C ILE A 158 9.19 -26.63 -38.23
N GLN A 159 8.24 -27.33 -38.86
CA GLN A 159 8.54 -28.45 -39.76
C GLN A 159 9.26 -27.99 -41.03
N LYS A 160 8.77 -26.93 -41.67
CA LYS A 160 9.46 -26.31 -42.83
C LYS A 160 10.86 -25.82 -42.47
N GLY A 161 11.02 -25.20 -41.30
CA GLY A 161 12.32 -24.75 -40.80
C GLY A 161 13.29 -25.90 -40.51
N LYS A 162 12.81 -27.04 -39.99
CA LYS A 162 13.64 -28.24 -39.75
C LYS A 162 14.15 -28.88 -41.04
N GLU A 163 13.38 -28.84 -42.11
CA GLU A 163 13.80 -29.35 -43.43
C GLU A 163 14.86 -28.46 -44.07
N GLN A 164 14.69 -27.14 -43.99
CA GLN A 164 15.68 -26.17 -44.46
C GLN A 164 16.97 -26.26 -43.65
N THR A 165 16.86 -26.36 -42.32
CA THR A 165 18.03 -26.54 -41.43
C THR A 165 18.79 -27.82 -41.74
N LYS A 166 18.10 -28.93 -42.07
CA LYS A 166 18.77 -30.18 -42.48
C LYS A 166 19.56 -30.02 -43.78
N GLN A 167 19.04 -29.27 -44.75
CA GLN A 167 19.76 -29.00 -45.99
C GLN A 167 20.97 -28.10 -45.78
N ASP A 168 20.83 -27.06 -44.96
CA ASP A 168 21.95 -26.16 -44.64
C ASP A 168 23.03 -26.86 -43.82
N VAL A 169 22.66 -27.74 -42.89
CA VAL A 169 23.60 -28.58 -42.12
C VAL A 169 24.28 -29.60 -43.03
N SER A 170 23.59 -30.22 -43.98
CA SER A 170 24.21 -31.14 -44.95
C SER A 170 25.15 -30.41 -45.91
N ARG A 171 24.78 -29.23 -46.40
CA ARG A 171 25.66 -28.37 -47.23
C ARG A 171 26.89 -27.88 -46.45
N ALA A 172 26.73 -27.53 -45.18
CA ALA A 172 27.84 -27.15 -44.32
C ALA A 172 28.76 -28.33 -44.02
N LYS A 173 28.20 -29.54 -43.85
CA LYS A 173 28.97 -30.77 -43.64
C LYS A 173 29.71 -31.21 -44.91
N GLU A 174 29.08 -31.08 -46.08
CA GLU A 174 29.70 -31.34 -47.39
C GLU A 174 30.82 -30.35 -47.69
N LYS A 175 30.60 -29.05 -47.44
CA LYS A 175 31.67 -28.04 -47.49
C LYS A 175 32.80 -28.27 -46.48
N ALA A 176 32.50 -28.82 -45.30
CA ALA A 176 33.51 -29.18 -44.30
C ALA A 176 34.25 -30.48 -44.67
N GLN A 177 33.69 -31.32 -45.54
CA GLN A 177 34.29 -32.57 -46.02
C GLN A 177 35.11 -32.34 -47.30
N ASP A 178 34.67 -31.45 -48.19
CA ASP A 178 35.44 -30.98 -49.36
C ASP A 178 36.57 -30.01 -48.98
N GLY A 179 36.48 -29.35 -47.82
CA GLY A 179 37.56 -28.54 -47.24
C GLY A 179 38.69 -29.35 -46.59
N ALA A 180 38.62 -30.69 -46.62
CA ALA A 180 39.67 -31.55 -46.07
C ALA A 180 40.75 -31.96 -47.08
N GLU A 181 40.62 -31.54 -48.35
CA GLU A 181 41.62 -31.83 -49.38
C GLU A 181 42.01 -30.56 -50.16
N GLY A 182 42.93 -29.79 -49.56
CA GLY A 182 43.67 -28.74 -50.26
C GLY A 182 43.68 -27.39 -49.55
N ASP A 183 44.54 -27.24 -48.53
CA ASP A 183 45.64 -26.26 -48.62
C ASP A 183 46.65 -26.48 -47.49
N THR A 184 47.74 -27.18 -47.80
CA THR A 184 48.98 -27.06 -47.03
C THR A 184 49.85 -25.97 -47.64
N ILE A 185 49.90 -24.86 -46.90
CA ILE A 185 51.04 -23.95 -46.69
C ILE A 185 51.21 -22.81 -47.72
N SER A 186 50.75 -21.62 -47.32
CA SER A 186 51.53 -20.37 -47.42
C SER A 186 51.07 -19.37 -46.36
N GLY A 187 51.76 -19.37 -45.22
CA GLY A 187 51.61 -18.33 -44.20
C GLY A 187 52.21 -17.00 -44.69
N PRO A 188 51.56 -15.84 -44.48
CA PRO A 188 52.20 -14.55 -44.67
C PRO A 188 53.32 -14.34 -43.62
N PRO A 189 54.42 -13.65 -43.98
CA PRO A 189 55.60 -13.56 -43.13
C PRO A 189 55.31 -12.84 -41.81
N ALA A 190 55.94 -13.37 -40.76
CA ALA A 190 55.96 -12.77 -39.43
C ALA A 190 56.46 -11.32 -39.51
N ARG A 191 55.62 -10.39 -39.07
CA ARG A 191 56.00 -8.98 -38.89
C ARG A 191 56.63 -8.82 -37.50
N PRO A 192 57.85 -8.30 -37.39
CA PRO A 192 58.51 -8.13 -36.09
C PRO A 192 57.95 -6.94 -35.32
N GLY A 193 57.62 -7.18 -34.04
CA GLY A 193 57.79 -6.26 -32.91
C GLY A 193 56.98 -4.96 -32.85
N ARG A 194 55.95 -4.94 -31.99
CA ARG A 194 55.75 -3.82 -31.04
C ARG A 194 54.95 -4.28 -29.82
N ALA A 195 55.54 -4.10 -28.63
CA ALA A 195 54.91 -4.29 -27.33
C ALA A 195 53.70 -3.35 -27.14
N PRO A 196 52.79 -3.67 -26.19
CA PRO A 196 52.89 -2.96 -24.93
C PRO A 196 52.84 -3.86 -23.68
N ALA A 197 53.39 -3.28 -22.62
CA ALA A 197 53.60 -3.79 -21.27
C ALA A 197 52.29 -4.28 -20.60
N THR A 198 52.33 -5.47 -19.99
CA THR A 198 52.33 -5.75 -18.53
C THR A 198 51.09 -5.35 -17.71
N THR A 199 50.79 -6.26 -16.77
CA THR A 199 49.96 -6.11 -15.54
C THR A 199 48.51 -6.59 -15.71
N GLY A 200 48.07 -7.70 -15.11
CA GLY A 200 48.69 -8.65 -14.20
C GLY A 200 47.64 -9.67 -13.72
N VAL A 201 48.11 -10.89 -13.44
CA VAL A 201 47.79 -11.76 -12.28
C VAL A 201 46.31 -11.88 -11.89
N GLY A 202 45.69 -13.06 -11.78
CA GLY A 202 46.18 -14.43 -11.69
C GLY A 202 45.01 -15.30 -11.22
N ALA A 203 45.01 -16.55 -11.66
CA ALA A 203 44.04 -17.58 -11.33
C ALA A 203 44.05 -17.92 -9.83
N SER A 204 42.94 -18.45 -9.30
CA SER A 204 42.99 -19.72 -8.56
C SER A 204 41.61 -20.32 -8.30
N THR A 205 41.57 -21.62 -8.60
CA THR A 205 40.62 -22.67 -8.24
C THR A 205 40.36 -22.86 -6.73
N ALA A 206 39.10 -23.15 -6.41
CA ALA A 206 38.56 -24.25 -5.60
C ALA A 206 38.84 -24.41 -4.07
N THR A 207 37.71 -24.45 -3.33
CA THR A 207 37.34 -25.26 -2.12
C THR A 207 37.75 -24.78 -0.71
N PRO A 208 37.11 -25.29 0.37
CA PRO A 208 36.20 -24.55 1.23
C PRO A 208 36.82 -24.24 2.60
N THR A 209 36.39 -23.19 3.28
CA THR A 209 36.67 -23.05 4.72
C THR A 209 35.68 -22.15 5.40
N ALA A 210 35.11 -22.68 6.47
CA ALA A 210 34.35 -21.98 7.46
C ALA A 210 35.17 -20.84 8.08
N ARG A 211 34.59 -19.65 8.18
CA ARG A 211 34.81 -18.70 9.28
C ARG A 211 33.72 -17.64 9.22
N GLY A 212 33.17 -17.33 10.39
CA GLY A 212 32.02 -16.43 10.55
C GLY A 212 32.29 -15.03 10.05
N ASP A 213 31.21 -14.34 9.69
CA ASP A 213 30.71 -13.21 10.47
C ASP A 213 29.29 -12.92 9.98
N ARG A 214 28.31 -13.37 10.76
CA ARG A 214 26.96 -12.81 10.71
C ARG A 214 26.91 -11.79 11.83
N ASP A 215 26.79 -10.53 11.44
CA ASP A 215 26.23 -9.49 12.29
C ASP A 215 24.76 -9.85 12.55
N ASP A 216 24.57 -10.77 13.50
CA ASP A 216 23.33 -10.93 14.21
C ASP A 216 23.36 -9.91 15.35
N SER A 217 22.84 -8.71 15.08
CA SER A 217 22.41 -7.82 16.15
C SER A 217 21.16 -8.42 16.76
N GLY A 218 21.38 -9.48 17.53
CA GLY A 218 20.42 -10.02 18.47
C GLY A 218 20.13 -8.92 19.49
N SER A 219 18.93 -8.36 19.42
CA SER A 219 18.32 -7.73 20.58
C SER A 219 18.03 -8.84 21.58
N THR A 220 19.02 -9.14 22.40
CA THR A 220 18.86 -9.91 23.62
C THR A 220 17.95 -9.10 24.53
N GLU A 221 16.71 -9.56 24.64
CA GLU A 221 15.79 -9.19 25.71
C GLU A 221 16.48 -9.58 27.02
N LYS A 222 17.11 -8.58 27.65
CA LYS A 222 17.70 -8.68 28.97
C LYS A 222 16.53 -8.85 29.94
N ILE A 223 16.21 -10.11 30.28
CA ILE A 223 15.38 -10.41 31.43
C ILE A 223 16.15 -9.93 32.65
N GLU A 224 15.77 -8.75 33.13
CA GLU A 224 16.25 -8.18 34.36
C GLU A 224 15.73 -9.04 35.51
N VAL A 225 16.64 -9.75 36.17
CA VAL A 225 16.36 -10.51 37.38
C VAL A 225 16.14 -9.48 38.49
N VAL A 226 14.87 -9.29 38.86
CA VAL A 226 14.46 -8.51 40.02
C VAL A 226 15.05 -9.16 41.28
N PRO A 227 15.82 -8.43 42.10
CA PRO A 227 16.38 -8.96 43.33
C PRO A 227 15.29 -9.21 44.38
N ALA A 228 15.47 -10.25 45.19
CA ALA A 228 14.44 -10.84 46.06
C ALA A 228 14.11 -10.05 47.34
N ASP A 229 14.53 -8.78 47.43
CA ASP A 229 14.34 -7.91 48.59
C ASP A 229 13.14 -6.95 48.49
N GLU A 230 12.39 -6.97 47.38
CA GLU A 230 11.12 -6.22 47.21
C GLU A 230 9.84 -7.09 47.21
N LEU A 231 9.81 -8.19 47.98
CA LEU A 231 8.54 -8.86 48.32
C LEU A 231 7.81 -8.11 49.44
N GLY A 232 7.40 -6.87 49.14
CA GLY A 232 6.55 -6.03 49.97
C GLY A 232 5.06 -6.32 49.73
N SER A 233 4.43 -6.96 50.71
CA SER A 233 2.98 -6.98 51.00
C SER A 233 2.01 -7.40 49.88
N VAL A 234 1.59 -8.67 49.92
CA VAL A 234 0.35 -9.14 49.29
C VAL A 234 -0.85 -8.43 49.95
N PRO A 235 -1.74 -7.76 49.20
CA PRO A 235 -2.98 -7.22 49.76
C PRO A 235 -3.92 -8.37 50.17
N PRO A 236 -4.53 -8.34 51.36
CA PRO A 236 -5.43 -9.41 51.80
C PRO A 236 -6.77 -9.27 51.05
N GLY A 237 -7.11 -10.20 50.15
CA GLY A 237 -8.46 -10.21 49.59
C GLY A 237 -8.73 -10.96 48.28
N SER A 238 -7.82 -11.76 47.72
CA SER A 238 -8.15 -12.61 46.57
C SER A 238 -8.49 -14.05 47.02
N PRO A 239 -9.66 -14.60 46.64
CA PRO A 239 -10.06 -15.96 47.01
C PRO A 239 -9.18 -17.02 46.35
N ASP A 240 -8.70 -17.97 47.16
CA ASP A 240 -7.94 -19.14 46.69
C ASP A 240 -8.79 -20.05 45.79
N PRO A 241 -8.29 -20.44 44.60
CA PRO A 241 -8.86 -21.56 43.86
C PRO A 241 -8.34 -22.88 44.45
N GLU A 242 -8.98 -23.34 45.53
CA GLU A 242 -8.79 -24.71 46.01
C GLU A 242 -9.29 -25.74 44.99
N GLY A 243 -8.37 -26.55 44.50
CA GLY A 243 -8.41 -27.95 44.89
C GLY A 243 -9.28 -28.89 44.07
N THR A 244 -9.00 -29.03 42.77
CA THR A 244 -9.25 -30.30 42.09
C THR A 244 -8.26 -31.34 42.65
N ARG A 245 -8.70 -32.33 43.45
CA ARG A 245 -8.28 -33.76 43.35
C ARG A 245 -8.78 -34.68 44.47
N ARG A 246 -9.38 -35.80 44.02
CA ARG A 246 -9.47 -37.15 44.64
C ARG A 246 -10.42 -37.27 45.86
N ARG A 247 -11.15 -38.37 46.11
CA ARG A 247 -11.05 -39.77 45.67
C ARG A 247 -12.36 -40.51 46.07
N TYR A 248 -12.64 -41.62 45.36
CA TYR A 248 -13.62 -42.70 45.61
C TYR A 248 -15.10 -42.43 45.34
#